data_AF-A0A933ZRX1-F1
#
_entry.id   AF-A0A933ZRX1-F1
#
_cell.length_a   1.000
_cell.length_b   1.000
_cell.length_c   1.000
_cell.angle_alpha   90.00
_cell.angle_beta   90.00
_cell.angle_gamma   90.00
#
_symmetry.space_group_name_H-M   'P 1'
#
loop_
_entity.id
_entity.type
_entity.pdbx_description
1 polymer ?
#
loop_
_entity_poly.entity_id
_entity_poly.type
_entity_poly.pdbx_seq_one_letter_code
_entity_poly.pdbx_strand_id
1 'polypeptide(L)'
;MFVEAEVEVAVTDKTLTSTDEYDLKLWLQRAFKLNACYRISGFKPGAKRSFRATVALNTRVLPEAEWKALEGDQSAAAMRRFVETSFTGKGTCRCVSEPNLKGM
;
A
#
# COMPACT_ATOMS: atom_id res chain seq x y z
N MET A 1 -13.86 5.78 1.41
CA MET A 1 -12.68 6.67 1.46
C MET A 1 -11.44 5.88 1.07
N PHE A 2 -10.34 6.57 0.82
CA PHE A 2 -9.05 5.94 0.59
C PHE A 2 -7.96 6.56 1.46
N VAL A 3 -7.03 5.71 1.92
CA VAL A 3 -5.79 6.17 2.55
C VAL A 3 -4.72 6.24 1.48
N GLU A 4 -4.14 7.41 1.31
CA GLU A 4 -3.00 7.66 0.44
C GLU A 4 -1.71 7.72 1.25
N ALA A 5 -0.68 6.99 0.83
CA ALA A 5 0.60 6.94 1.51
C ALA A 5 1.75 6.67 0.54
N GLU A 6 2.91 7.29 0.75
CA GLU A 6 4.15 6.83 0.14
C GLU A 6 4.69 5.64 0.94
N VAL A 7 4.95 4.54 0.23
CA VAL A 7 5.47 3.30 0.79
C VAL A 7 6.81 2.97 0.17
N GLU A 8 7.70 2.43 1.00
CA GLU A 8 8.91 1.74 0.57
C GLU A 8 8.67 0.24 0.64
N VAL A 9 8.97 -0.46 -0.45
CA VAL A 9 8.69 -1.88 -0.62
C VAL A 9 9.97 -2.61 -0.98
N ALA A 10 10.24 -3.71 -0.29
CA ALA A 10 11.30 -4.64 -0.64
C ALA A 10 10.70 -6.01 -0.96
N VAL A 11 10.86 -6.46 -2.20
CA VAL A 11 10.25 -7.69 -2.70
C VAL A 11 11.19 -8.88 -2.46
N THR A 12 10.69 -9.89 -1.76
CA THR A 12 11.36 -11.19 -1.59
C THR A 12 10.70 -12.30 -2.41
N ASP A 13 9.68 -11.95 -3.20
CA ASP A 13 8.94 -12.88 -4.05
C ASP A 13 9.82 -13.43 -5.18
N LYS A 14 10.18 -14.71 -5.10
CA LYS A 14 10.97 -15.40 -6.13
C LYS A 14 10.17 -15.67 -7.41
N THR A 15 8.83 -15.63 -7.37
CA THR A 15 8.00 -15.86 -8.56
C THR A 15 7.87 -14.62 -9.43
N LEU A 16 8.28 -13.45 -8.91
CA LEU A 16 8.40 -12.24 -9.71
C LEU A 16 9.64 -12.38 -10.62
N THR A 17 9.38 -12.66 -11.89
CA THR A 17 10.40 -12.93 -12.92
C THR A 17 10.94 -11.65 -13.56
N SER A 18 10.17 -10.56 -13.53
CA SER A 18 10.55 -9.27 -14.08
C SER A 18 10.63 -8.19 -13.00
N THR A 19 11.49 -7.21 -13.22
CA THR A 19 11.63 -6.03 -12.37
C THR A 19 11.33 -4.74 -13.15
N ASP A 20 10.62 -4.84 -14.27
CA ASP A 20 10.11 -3.67 -14.94
C ASP A 20 9.01 -2.99 -14.11
N GLU A 21 8.81 -1.70 -14.36
CA GLU A 21 7.87 -0.89 -13.58
C GLU A 21 6.42 -1.38 -13.70
N TYR A 22 6.02 -1.89 -14.86
CA TYR A 22 4.65 -2.34 -15.07
C TYR A 22 4.36 -3.62 -14.26
N ASP A 23 5.25 -4.61 -14.33
CA ASP A 23 5.11 -5.85 -13.56
C ASP A 23 5.22 -5.60 -12.04
N LEU A 24 6.10 -4.68 -11.61
CA LEU A 24 6.20 -4.29 -10.20
C LEU A 24 4.94 -3.59 -9.70
N LYS A 25 4.31 -2.73 -10.52
CA LYS A 25 3.02 -2.11 -10.18
C LYS A 25 1.91 -3.16 -10.08
N LEU A 26 1.83 -4.08 -11.05
CA LEU A 26 0.82 -5.13 -11.04
C LEU A 26 1.00 -6.05 -9.83
N TRP A 27 2.24 -6.41 -9.50
CA TRP A 27 2.57 -7.17 -8.31
C TRP A 27 2.18 -6.40 -7.03
N LEU A 28 2.54 -5.12 -6.93
CA LEU A 28 2.22 -4.28 -5.78
C LEU A 28 0.71 -4.17 -5.58
N GLN A 29 -0.05 -4.00 -6.65
CA GLN A 29 -1.50 -3.91 -6.60
C GLN A 29 -2.12 -5.16 -5.98
N ARG A 30 -1.61 -6.34 -6.37
CA ARG A 30 -2.03 -7.66 -5.85
C ARG A 30 -1.48 -7.97 -4.46
N ALA A 31 -0.41 -7.29 -4.05
CA ALA A 31 0.22 -7.50 -2.76
C ALA A 31 -0.64 -6.97 -1.60
N PHE A 32 -1.64 -6.12 -1.84
CA PHE A 32 -2.56 -5.65 -0.80
C PHE A 32 -3.84 -6.50 -0.73
N LYS A 33 -4.37 -6.69 0.50
CA LYS A 33 -5.59 -7.47 0.79
C LYS A 33 -6.72 -7.11 -0.16
N LEU A 34 -7.40 -8.11 -0.71
CA LEU A 34 -8.64 -7.94 -1.50
C LEU A 34 -8.52 -6.90 -2.62
N ASN A 35 -7.32 -6.72 -3.21
CA ASN A 35 -7.03 -5.65 -4.18
C ASN A 35 -7.39 -4.25 -3.66
N ALA A 36 -7.13 -3.98 -2.37
CA ALA A 36 -7.38 -2.68 -1.76
C ALA A 36 -6.69 -1.53 -2.49
N CYS A 37 -5.53 -1.82 -3.11
CA CYS A 37 -4.79 -0.87 -3.90
C CYS A 37 -5.45 -0.67 -5.26
N TYR A 38 -6.02 0.51 -5.48
CA TYR A 38 -6.67 0.86 -6.75
C TYR A 38 -5.86 1.87 -7.57
N ARG A 39 -4.92 2.58 -6.95
CA ARG A 39 -4.03 3.53 -7.63
C ARG A 39 -2.61 3.42 -7.09
N ILE A 40 -1.65 3.42 -8.02
CA ILE A 40 -0.22 3.50 -7.76
C ILE A 40 0.34 4.67 -8.58
N SER A 41 1.08 5.57 -7.95
CA SER A 41 1.70 6.72 -8.59
C SER A 41 3.07 7.02 -7.98
N GLY A 42 3.85 7.92 -8.58
CA GLY A 42 5.14 8.33 -8.02
C GLY A 42 6.14 7.18 -7.85
N PHE A 43 6.09 6.20 -8.76
CA PHE A 43 6.95 5.02 -8.70
C PHE A 43 8.41 5.45 -8.89
N LYS A 44 9.27 5.04 -7.95
CA LYS A 44 10.70 5.32 -7.96
C LYS A 44 11.44 4.00 -7.72
N PRO A 45 12.14 3.45 -8.73
CA PRO A 45 12.93 2.25 -8.53
C PRO A 45 14.07 2.52 -7.54
N GLY A 46 14.31 1.55 -6.66
CA GLY A 46 15.42 1.54 -5.71
C GLY A 46 16.49 0.53 -6.11
N ALA A 47 17.40 0.22 -5.19
CA ALA A 47 18.42 -0.79 -5.42
C ALA A 47 17.81 -2.20 -5.39
N LYS A 48 18.23 -3.08 -6.30
CA LYS A 48 17.75 -4.48 -6.39
C LYS A 48 16.23 -4.53 -6.58
N ARG A 49 15.52 -5.35 -5.79
CA ARG A 49 14.06 -5.52 -5.81
C ARG A 49 13.37 -4.64 -4.77
N SER A 50 13.82 -3.38 -4.65
CA SER A 50 13.20 -2.38 -3.79
C SER A 50 12.71 -1.19 -4.61
N PHE A 51 11.62 -0.57 -4.19
CA PHE A 51 11.09 0.64 -4.83
C PHE A 51 10.27 1.45 -3.84
N ARG A 52 10.02 2.71 -4.20
CA ARG A 52 9.03 3.56 -3.53
C ARG A 52 7.88 3.85 -4.46
N ALA A 53 6.67 3.95 -3.90
CA ALA A 53 5.50 4.34 -4.64
C ALA A 53 4.46 4.97 -3.72
N THR A 54 3.62 5.85 -4.25
CA THR A 54 2.40 6.30 -3.59
C THR A 54 1.29 5.31 -3.90
N VAL A 55 0.69 4.74 -2.87
CA VAL A 55 -0.47 3.85 -2.98
C VAL A 55 -1.72 4.54 -2.43
N ALA A 56 -2.84 4.34 -3.10
CA ALA A 56 -4.15 4.67 -2.57
C ALA A 56 -4.92 3.37 -2.27
N LEU A 57 -5.27 3.18 -1.00
CA LEU A 57 -5.89 1.96 -0.49
C LEU A 57 -7.34 2.24 -0.07
N ASN A 58 -8.29 1.46 -0.58
CA ASN A 58 -9.68 1.54 -0.19
C ASN A 58 -9.88 1.02 1.25
N THR A 59 -10.40 1.86 2.16
CA THR A 59 -10.64 1.48 3.56
C THR A 59 -11.72 0.41 3.70
N ARG A 60 -12.62 0.29 2.72
CA ARG A 60 -13.77 -0.62 2.74
C ARG A 60 -13.41 -2.09 2.56
N VAL A 61 -12.13 -2.41 2.40
CA VAL A 61 -11.64 -3.80 2.49
C VAL A 61 -11.62 -4.33 3.92
N LEU A 62 -11.69 -3.44 4.92
CA LEU A 62 -11.79 -3.82 6.32
C LEU A 62 -13.26 -4.11 6.69
N PRO A 63 -13.51 -4.90 7.75
CA PRO A 63 -14.83 -5.02 8.37
C PRO A 63 -15.41 -3.66 8.78
N GLU A 64 -16.74 -3.57 8.91
CA GLU A 64 -17.44 -2.30 9.13
C GLU A 64 -16.96 -1.52 10.35
N ALA A 65 -16.80 -2.21 11.48
CA ALA A 65 -16.32 -1.60 12.71
C ALA A 65 -14.91 -1.01 12.55
N GLU A 66 -14.03 -1.68 11.80
CA GLU A 66 -12.64 -1.27 11.61
C GLU A 66 -12.52 -0.08 10.67
N TRP A 67 -13.21 -0.07 9.53
CA TRP A 67 -13.13 1.10 8.64
C TRP A 67 -13.83 2.31 9.25
N LYS A 68 -14.91 2.14 10.02
CA LYS A 68 -15.53 3.25 10.77
C LYS A 68 -14.59 3.82 11.83
N ALA A 69 -13.89 2.95 12.54
CA ALA A 69 -12.88 3.37 13.51
C ALA A 69 -11.74 4.14 12.83
N LEU A 70 -11.26 3.68 11.67
CA LEU A 70 -10.21 4.37 10.90
C LEU A 70 -10.67 5.71 10.31
N GLU A 71 -11.92 5.81 9.84
CA GLU A 71 -12.48 7.06 9.31
C GLU A 71 -12.78 8.09 10.45
N GLY A 72 -13.05 7.60 11.67
CA GLY A 72 -13.23 8.42 12.87
C GLY A 72 -11.92 8.83 13.56
N ASP A 73 -10.94 7.93 13.62
CA ASP A 73 -9.57 8.17 14.11
C ASP A 73 -8.62 8.36 12.91
N GLN A 74 -8.59 9.60 12.41
CA GLN A 74 -7.73 10.01 11.31
C GLN A 74 -6.30 10.31 11.76
N SER A 75 -5.82 9.65 12.80
CA SER A 75 -4.42 9.76 13.20
C SER A 75 -3.51 9.13 12.13
N ALA A 76 -2.36 9.78 11.88
CA ALA A 76 -1.34 9.24 11.00
C ALA A 76 -0.90 7.83 11.43
N ALA A 77 -0.90 7.54 12.73
CA ALA A 77 -0.54 6.22 13.27
C ALA A 77 -1.55 5.13 12.86
N ALA A 78 -2.86 5.39 12.97
CA ALA A 78 -3.90 4.44 12.57
C ALA A 78 -3.84 4.16 11.06
N MET A 79 -3.68 5.22 10.25
CA MET A 79 -3.54 5.09 8.80
C MET A 79 -2.27 4.35 8.37
N ARG A 80 -1.12 4.61 9.00
CA ARG A 80 0.12 3.86 8.74
C ARG A 80 -0.06 2.39 9.04
N ARG A 81 -0.65 2.08 10.20
CA ARG A 81 -0.94 0.70 10.59
C ARG A 81 -1.86 0.03 9.58
N PHE A 82 -2.90 0.70 9.10
CA PHE A 82 -3.77 0.18 8.06
C PHE A 82 -3.01 -0.17 6.77
N VAL A 83 -2.16 0.74 6.27
CA VAL A 83 -1.36 0.52 5.04
C VAL A 83 -0.45 -0.69 5.21
N GLU A 84 0.32 -0.74 6.30
CA GLU A 84 1.32 -1.79 6.52
C GLU A 84 0.66 -3.16 6.80
N THR A 85 -0.43 -3.21 7.55
CA THR A 85 -1.16 -4.47 7.86
C THR A 85 -2.07 -4.95 6.72
N SER A 86 -2.37 -4.08 5.75
CA SER A 86 -3.06 -4.46 4.51
C SER A 86 -2.12 -5.09 3.50
N PHE A 87 -0.81 -4.96 3.68
CA PHE A 87 0.17 -5.61 2.82
C PHE A 87 0.30 -7.10 3.15
N THR A 88 0.13 -7.94 2.13
CA THR A 88 0.16 -9.40 2.18
C THR A 88 1.13 -10.01 1.17
N GLY A 89 1.81 -9.18 0.38
CA GLY A 89 2.82 -9.61 -0.58
C GLY A 89 4.05 -10.22 0.09
N LYS A 90 4.79 -11.04 -0.65
CA LYS A 90 6.06 -11.60 -0.18
C LYS A 90 7.15 -10.52 -0.20
N GLY A 91 7.38 -9.92 0.94
CA GLY A 91 8.33 -8.83 1.10
C GLY A 91 8.04 -8.01 2.34
N THR A 92 8.50 -6.76 2.33
CA THR A 92 8.15 -5.76 3.33
C THR A 92 7.50 -4.56 2.65
N CYS A 93 6.63 -3.89 3.38
CA CYS A 93 6.01 -2.61 2.99
C CYS A 93 6.02 -1.71 4.22
N ARG A 94 6.61 -0.52 4.08
CA ARG A 94 6.72 0.46 5.16
C ARG A 94 6.22 1.80 4.69
N CYS A 95 5.38 2.46 5.49
CA CYS A 95 4.96 3.82 5.20
C CYS A 95 6.13 4.78 5.48
N VAL A 96 6.55 5.54 4.47
CA VAL A 96 7.69 6.48 4.57
C VAL A 96 7.26 7.94 4.57
N SER A 97 5.99 8.23 4.27
CA SER A 97 5.39 9.56 4.43
C SER A 97 4.34 9.59 5.55
N GLU A 98 3.82 10.78 5.83
CA GLU A 98 2.55 10.91 6.55
C GLU A 98 1.41 10.50 5.61
N PRO A 99 0.58 9.51 5.99
CA PRO A 99 -0.57 9.11 5.19
C PRO A 99 -1.71 10.11 5.34
N ASN A 100 -2.59 10.17 4.34
CA ASN A 100 -3.74 11.07 4.34
C ASN A 100 -5.01 10.31 3.96
N LEU A 101 -6.11 10.62 4.64
CA LEU A 101 -7.42 10.11 4.30
C LEU A 101 -8.07 11.05 3.28
N LYS A 102 -8.58 10.48 2.20
CA LYS A 102 -9.23 11.22 1.12
C LYS A 102 -10.66 10.71 0.94
N GLY A 103 -11.58 11.67 0.86
CA GLY A 103 -12.93 11.45 0.37
C GLY A 103 -12.92 11.10 -1.12
N MET A 104 -13.95 10.37 -1.56
CA MET A 104 -14.25 10.23 -2.99
C MET A 104 -14.70 11.57 -3.57
#